data_AF-Q2MEY4-F1
#
_entry.id   AF-Q2MEY4-F1
#
_cell.length_a   1.000
_cell.length_b   1.000
_cell.length_c   1.000
_cell.angle_alpha   90.00
_cell.angle_beta   90.00
_cell.angle_gamma   90.00
#
_symmetry.space_group_name_H-M   'P 1'
#
loop_
_entity.id
_entity.type
_entity.pdbx_description
1 polymer ?
#
loop_
_entity_poly.entity_id
_entity_poly.type
_entity_poly.pdbx_seq_one_letter_code
_entity_poly.pdbx_strand_id
1 'polypeptide(L)'
;MLLLLTCRGSAEIRATHDRTLEFTTDSAISGRASCVVGVDTVLARGGRVAGPVRITIACGGLEAEVRALASSAWLPGGRAVVRRSGLRLANTMATDADTTAADLPRELVALLARPDAAIEVRVSRDTGRWDGRGSVVLCHAGVDADRLAAELAAADVVVAEDPEARAVAGDGENVVTGPVREQDLLEHGGRVLVLAAEDLPGASVAGLLGEPERFAVECVGLASPLAVAAASPARGRLLVGDRGKWRELLRSSPESRLALRVPAASLEALFTDAERLRGTRTAALAGATAAASEQPRWGGLATLLADAPRSGDVVCCLDPTPGSGEGDEPEADPVVTALLEQGVPARTVAMALAQRPGWTRKTAYDFVLRHRAPR
;
A
#
# COMPACT_ATOMS: atom_id res chain seq x y z
N MET A 1 -24.15 -5.54 -0.37
CA MET A 1 -23.95 -4.43 -1.33
C MET A 1 -23.36 -3.25 -0.59
N LEU A 2 -22.26 -2.68 -1.10
CA LEU A 2 -21.50 -1.59 -0.47
C LEU A 2 -21.86 -0.21 -1.03
N LEU A 3 -22.08 -0.13 -2.35
CA LEU A 3 -22.32 1.09 -3.10
C LEU A 3 -23.36 0.84 -4.20
N LEU A 4 -24.19 1.83 -4.49
CA LEU A 4 -25.06 1.88 -5.67
C LEU A 4 -24.90 3.23 -6.34
N LEU A 5 -24.50 3.22 -7.61
CA LEU A 5 -24.55 4.38 -8.49
C LEU A 5 -25.69 4.18 -9.51
N THR A 6 -26.36 5.27 -9.85
CA THR A 6 -27.31 5.33 -10.95
C THR A 6 -26.77 6.26 -12.02
N CYS A 7 -26.81 5.84 -13.27
CA CYS A 7 -26.36 6.61 -14.40
C CYS A 7 -27.41 6.57 -15.52
N ARG A 8 -27.19 7.39 -16.54
CA ARG A 8 -27.96 7.38 -17.79
C ARG A 8 -27.06 7.02 -18.97
N GLY A 9 -27.65 6.42 -19.99
CA GLY A 9 -26.99 6.19 -21.27
C GLY A 9 -26.78 7.48 -22.09
N SER A 10 -26.01 7.37 -23.16
CA SER A 10 -25.70 8.49 -24.06
C SER A 10 -25.32 8.01 -25.45
N ALA A 11 -25.82 8.68 -26.49
CA ALA A 11 -25.53 8.38 -27.90
C ALA A 11 -24.04 8.43 -28.25
N GLU A 12 -23.20 9.04 -27.40
CA GLU A 12 -21.76 9.16 -27.58
C GLU A 12 -20.95 8.04 -26.90
N ILE A 13 -21.59 7.15 -26.13
CA ILE A 13 -20.90 6.01 -25.51
C ILE A 13 -20.44 5.03 -26.59
N ARG A 14 -19.13 4.70 -26.56
CA ARG A 14 -18.49 3.73 -27.47
C ARG A 14 -17.84 2.57 -26.73
N ALA A 15 -17.38 2.81 -25.49
CA ALA A 15 -16.71 1.82 -24.65
C ALA A 15 -15.59 1.06 -25.39
N THR A 16 -14.56 1.81 -25.81
CA THR A 16 -13.44 1.29 -26.60
C THR A 16 -12.08 1.47 -25.93
N HIS A 17 -12.02 2.11 -24.76
CA HIS A 17 -10.76 2.28 -24.04
C HIS A 17 -10.33 0.97 -23.38
N ASP A 18 -9.06 0.58 -23.60
CA ASP A 18 -8.47 -0.70 -23.22
C ASP A 18 -7.80 -0.70 -21.83
N ARG A 19 -7.90 0.42 -21.09
CA ARG A 19 -7.27 0.56 -19.76
C ARG A 19 -8.22 1.02 -18.67
N THR A 20 -9.38 1.56 -19.03
CA THR A 20 -10.30 2.16 -18.05
C THR A 20 -11.74 2.04 -18.50
N LEU A 21 -12.64 2.09 -17.53
CA LEU A 21 -14.05 2.43 -17.70
C LEU A 21 -14.41 3.55 -16.70
N GLU A 22 -15.35 4.41 -17.07
CA GLU A 22 -15.69 5.62 -16.31
C GLU A 22 -17.19 5.86 -16.25
N PHE A 23 -17.67 6.21 -15.06
CA PHE A 23 -18.99 6.78 -14.83
C PHE A 23 -18.81 8.26 -14.47
N THR A 24 -19.31 9.16 -15.32
CA THR A 24 -19.13 10.61 -15.15
C THR A 24 -20.38 11.27 -14.62
N THR A 25 -20.19 12.32 -13.81
CA THR A 25 -21.25 13.23 -13.34
C THR A 25 -21.69 14.21 -14.43
N ASP A 26 -20.93 14.33 -15.51
CA ASP A 26 -21.27 15.21 -16.62
C ASP A 26 -22.48 14.66 -17.37
N SER A 27 -23.39 15.54 -17.81
CA SER A 27 -24.61 15.17 -18.53
C SER A 27 -24.39 14.89 -20.02
N ALA A 28 -23.25 15.35 -20.54
CA ALA A 28 -22.85 15.20 -21.92
C ALA A 28 -21.37 14.82 -22.01
N ILE A 29 -21.07 13.99 -22.99
CA ILE A 29 -19.72 13.61 -23.37
C ILE A 29 -19.58 13.77 -24.88
N SER A 30 -18.34 13.82 -25.37
CA SER A 30 -18.08 13.74 -26.81
C SER A 30 -17.77 12.30 -27.21
N GLY A 31 -17.89 11.95 -28.49
CA GLY A 31 -17.48 10.65 -29.03
C GLY A 31 -15.99 10.32 -28.87
N ARG A 32 -15.15 11.25 -28.39
CA ARG A 32 -13.76 10.98 -28.00
C ARG A 32 -13.63 10.37 -26.60
N ALA A 33 -14.69 10.39 -25.79
CA ALA A 33 -14.72 9.82 -24.44
C ALA A 33 -14.82 8.29 -24.49
N SER A 34 -13.75 7.63 -24.93
CA SER A 34 -13.72 6.18 -25.18
C SER A 34 -13.87 5.30 -23.94
N CYS A 35 -13.64 5.83 -22.74
CA CYS A 35 -13.78 5.12 -21.48
C CYS A 35 -15.12 5.30 -20.79
N VAL A 36 -15.95 6.28 -21.19
CA VAL A 36 -17.21 6.56 -20.48
C VAL A 36 -18.27 5.52 -20.85
N VAL A 37 -18.91 4.98 -19.83
CA VAL A 37 -19.97 3.94 -19.94
C VAL A 37 -21.27 4.35 -19.25
N GLY A 38 -21.31 5.53 -18.62
CA GLY A 38 -22.52 6.14 -18.07
C GLY A 38 -22.31 7.63 -17.78
N VAL A 39 -23.34 8.43 -18.03
CA VAL A 39 -23.39 9.89 -17.77
C VAL A 39 -24.39 10.19 -16.66
N ASP A 40 -24.44 11.44 -16.18
CA ASP A 40 -25.34 11.85 -15.09
C ASP A 40 -25.24 10.94 -13.85
N THR A 41 -24.02 10.51 -13.53
CA THR A 41 -23.77 9.56 -12.44
C THR A 41 -24.11 10.18 -11.10
N VAL A 42 -24.98 9.51 -10.34
CA VAL A 42 -25.38 9.90 -8.98
C VAL A 42 -25.11 8.75 -8.02
N LEU A 43 -24.59 9.10 -6.84
CA LEU A 43 -24.51 8.18 -5.71
C LEU A 43 -25.90 7.99 -5.10
N ALA A 44 -26.54 6.86 -5.36
CA ALA A 44 -27.85 6.55 -4.81
C ALA A 44 -27.75 6.00 -3.36
N ARG A 45 -26.71 5.22 -3.06
CA ARG A 45 -26.48 4.65 -1.73
C ARG A 45 -25.01 4.26 -1.53
N GLY A 46 -24.52 4.37 -0.29
CA GLY A 46 -23.20 3.88 0.13
C GLY A 46 -22.23 5.02 0.41
N GLY A 47 -20.93 4.71 0.39
CA GLY A 47 -19.86 5.67 0.72
C GLY A 47 -18.51 5.23 0.16
N ARG A 48 -17.42 5.64 0.82
CA ARG A 48 -16.09 5.17 0.46
C ARG A 48 -16.01 3.65 0.56
N VAL A 49 -15.28 3.04 -0.36
CA VAL A 49 -15.09 1.60 -0.48
C VAL A 49 -13.60 1.28 -0.58
N ALA A 50 -13.20 0.14 -0.03
CA ALA A 50 -11.82 -0.33 -0.03
C ALA A 50 -11.78 -1.85 -0.21
N GLY A 51 -10.63 -2.36 -0.62
CA GLY A 51 -10.38 -3.79 -0.79
C GLY A 51 -11.03 -4.41 -2.04
N PRO A 52 -11.00 -5.73 -2.19
CA PRO A 52 -11.53 -6.42 -3.36
C PRO A 52 -13.03 -6.22 -3.53
N VAL A 53 -13.44 -5.84 -4.74
CA VAL A 53 -14.82 -5.58 -5.09
C VAL A 53 -15.23 -6.21 -6.40
N ARG A 54 -16.52 -6.54 -6.46
CA ARG A 54 -17.25 -6.90 -7.67
C ARG A 54 -18.18 -5.76 -8.03
N ILE A 55 -18.00 -5.22 -9.23
CA ILE A 55 -18.78 -4.12 -9.79
C ILE A 55 -19.68 -4.71 -10.89
N THR A 56 -20.98 -4.67 -10.68
CA THR A 56 -21.99 -5.11 -11.66
C THR A 56 -22.59 -3.91 -12.35
N ILE A 57 -22.51 -3.87 -13.68
CA ILE A 57 -23.12 -2.85 -14.54
C ILE A 57 -24.35 -3.45 -15.19
N ALA A 58 -25.54 -2.97 -14.82
CA ALA A 58 -26.81 -3.49 -15.28
C ALA A 58 -27.56 -2.45 -16.14
N CYS A 59 -28.07 -2.87 -17.29
CA CYS A 59 -28.89 -2.03 -18.17
C CYS A 59 -29.81 -2.89 -19.05
N GLY A 60 -31.12 -2.63 -19.02
CA GLY A 60 -32.09 -3.28 -19.90
C GLY A 60 -32.12 -4.82 -19.79
N GLY A 61 -31.87 -5.37 -18.60
CA GLY A 61 -31.84 -6.82 -18.36
C GLY A 61 -30.51 -7.51 -18.70
N LEU A 62 -29.55 -6.79 -19.28
CA LEU A 62 -28.17 -7.26 -19.45
C LEU A 62 -27.29 -6.79 -18.30
N GLU A 63 -26.31 -7.60 -17.94
CA GLU A 63 -25.32 -7.28 -16.92
C GLU A 63 -23.91 -7.60 -17.40
N ALA A 64 -22.93 -6.83 -16.92
CA ALA A 64 -21.51 -7.16 -17.00
C ALA A 64 -20.89 -7.02 -15.61
N GLU A 65 -19.89 -7.86 -15.33
CA GLU A 65 -19.17 -7.88 -14.08
C GLU A 65 -17.73 -7.40 -14.28
N VAL A 66 -17.22 -6.66 -13.31
CA VAL A 66 -15.83 -6.21 -13.24
C VAL A 66 -15.30 -6.54 -11.85
N ARG A 67 -14.22 -7.30 -11.77
CA ARG A 67 -13.51 -7.56 -10.51
C ARG A 67 -12.34 -6.59 -10.42
N ALA A 68 -12.22 -5.92 -9.29
CA ALA A 68 -11.23 -4.85 -9.11
C ALA A 68 -10.87 -4.65 -7.64
N LEU A 69 -9.93 -3.77 -7.37
CA LEU A 69 -9.53 -3.34 -6.04
C LEU A 69 -10.01 -1.91 -5.78
N ALA A 70 -10.98 -1.74 -4.89
CA ALA A 70 -11.51 -0.43 -4.53
C ALA A 70 -10.46 0.45 -3.83
N SER A 71 -10.48 1.74 -4.15
CA SER A 71 -9.59 2.75 -3.61
C SER A 71 -10.33 3.58 -2.56
N SER A 72 -9.88 3.49 -1.30
CA SER A 72 -10.42 4.29 -0.20
C SER A 72 -10.19 5.80 -0.40
N ALA A 73 -9.23 6.19 -1.25
CA ALA A 73 -8.96 7.58 -1.59
C ALA A 73 -10.06 8.21 -2.48
N TRP A 74 -10.84 7.40 -3.20
CA TRP A 74 -11.93 7.90 -4.04
C TRP A 74 -12.98 8.62 -3.21
N LEU A 75 -13.43 9.78 -3.71
CA LEU A 75 -14.49 10.57 -3.10
C LEU A 75 -15.84 10.24 -3.77
N PRO A 76 -16.80 9.66 -3.02
CA PRO A 76 -18.13 9.40 -3.55
C PRO A 76 -18.84 10.68 -4.02
N GLY A 77 -19.64 10.56 -5.08
CA GLY A 77 -20.35 11.69 -5.70
C GLY A 77 -19.57 12.43 -6.80
N GLY A 78 -18.29 12.12 -6.98
CA GLY A 78 -17.52 12.54 -8.15
C GLY A 78 -17.55 11.51 -9.29
N ARG A 79 -16.70 11.75 -10.30
CA ARG A 79 -16.44 10.75 -11.35
C ARG A 79 -15.87 9.47 -10.74
N ALA A 80 -16.35 8.33 -11.21
CA ALA A 80 -15.89 7.01 -10.78
C ALA A 80 -15.15 6.33 -11.93
N VAL A 81 -13.81 6.33 -11.87
CA VAL A 81 -12.95 5.66 -12.84
C VAL A 81 -12.48 4.32 -12.28
N VAL A 82 -12.67 3.26 -13.05
CA VAL A 82 -12.12 1.93 -12.78
C VAL A 82 -10.97 1.69 -13.76
N ARG A 83 -9.81 1.33 -13.24
CA ARG A 83 -8.55 1.22 -14.00
C ARG A 83 -8.04 -0.20 -14.00
N ARG A 84 -7.50 -0.63 -15.14
CA ARG A 84 -6.67 -1.83 -15.22
C ARG A 84 -5.34 -1.67 -14.49
N SER A 85 -4.79 -0.44 -14.44
CA SER A 85 -3.55 -0.15 -13.71
C SER A 85 -3.79 0.12 -12.23
N GLY A 86 -2.72 0.00 -11.44
CA GLY A 86 -2.67 0.32 -10.01
C GLY A 86 -2.74 1.80 -9.61
N LEU A 87 -2.93 2.73 -10.56
CA LEU A 87 -2.78 4.16 -10.30
C LEU A 87 -4.00 4.77 -9.60
N ARG A 88 -3.85 5.24 -8.34
CA ARG A 88 -4.96 5.77 -7.53
C ARG A 88 -5.13 7.29 -7.59
N LEU A 89 -5.52 7.83 -8.75
CA LEU A 89 -5.88 9.26 -8.87
C LEU A 89 -7.16 9.58 -8.07
N ALA A 90 -7.42 10.86 -7.78
CA ALA A 90 -8.57 11.29 -6.97
C ALA A 90 -9.94 10.78 -7.48
N ASN A 91 -10.10 10.60 -8.80
CA ASN A 91 -11.32 10.06 -9.41
C ASN A 91 -11.31 8.53 -9.59
N THR A 92 -10.28 7.84 -9.08
CA THR A 92 -10.11 6.40 -9.28
C THR A 92 -10.86 5.66 -8.19
N MET A 93 -12.04 5.15 -8.52
CA MET A 93 -12.86 4.32 -7.63
C MET A 93 -12.22 2.95 -7.41
N ALA A 94 -11.63 2.35 -8.44
CA ALA A 94 -10.99 1.05 -8.34
C ALA A 94 -9.81 0.91 -9.31
N THR A 95 -8.83 0.08 -8.93
CA THR A 95 -7.63 -0.26 -9.68
C THR A 95 -7.56 -1.77 -9.90
N ASP A 96 -6.55 -2.22 -10.65
CA ASP A 96 -6.32 -3.64 -10.95
C ASP A 96 -7.60 -4.31 -11.48
N ALA A 97 -8.33 -3.68 -12.41
CA ALA A 97 -9.55 -4.25 -12.95
C ALA A 97 -9.26 -5.34 -14.00
N ASP A 98 -9.99 -6.45 -13.94
CA ASP A 98 -9.95 -7.52 -14.95
C ASP A 98 -10.60 -7.11 -16.28
N THR A 99 -11.58 -6.21 -16.20
CA THR A 99 -12.45 -5.78 -17.31
C THR A 99 -12.35 -4.27 -17.50
N THR A 100 -12.24 -3.84 -18.76
CA THR A 100 -12.22 -2.42 -19.16
C THR A 100 -13.41 -2.09 -20.06
N ALA A 101 -13.53 -0.83 -20.49
CA ALA A 101 -14.62 -0.44 -21.38
C ALA A 101 -14.62 -1.25 -22.69
N ALA A 102 -13.43 -1.52 -23.24
CA ALA A 102 -13.24 -2.32 -24.45
C ALA A 102 -13.66 -3.80 -24.29
N ASP A 103 -13.76 -4.31 -23.07
CA ASP A 103 -14.07 -5.71 -22.80
C ASP A 103 -15.58 -5.95 -22.57
N LEU A 104 -16.37 -4.88 -22.44
CA LEU A 104 -17.81 -4.99 -22.20
C LEU A 104 -18.54 -5.70 -23.37
N PRO A 105 -19.57 -6.53 -23.08
CA PRO A 105 -20.40 -7.15 -24.11
C PRO A 105 -20.98 -6.10 -25.06
N ARG A 106 -20.86 -6.31 -26.37
CA ARG A 106 -21.28 -5.31 -27.37
C ARG A 106 -22.78 -5.03 -27.33
N GLU A 107 -23.59 -6.03 -26.99
CA GLU A 107 -25.04 -5.88 -26.78
C GLU A 107 -25.36 -4.96 -25.59
N LEU A 108 -24.62 -5.10 -24.48
CA LEU A 108 -24.74 -4.18 -23.35
C LEU A 108 -24.33 -2.77 -23.77
N VAL A 109 -23.18 -2.61 -24.45
CA VAL A 109 -22.72 -1.28 -24.92
C VAL A 109 -23.75 -0.62 -25.84
N ALA A 110 -24.43 -1.38 -26.71
CA ALA A 110 -25.50 -0.85 -27.55
C ALA A 110 -26.69 -0.31 -26.73
N LEU A 111 -27.03 -0.94 -25.59
CA LEU A 111 -28.02 -0.42 -24.65
C LEU A 111 -27.52 0.83 -23.91
N LEU A 112 -26.28 0.83 -23.42
CA LEU A 112 -25.66 1.99 -22.76
C LEU A 112 -25.62 3.21 -23.70
N ALA A 113 -25.52 3.00 -25.00
CA ALA A 113 -25.53 4.06 -26.00
C ALA A 113 -26.90 4.74 -26.19
N ARG A 114 -27.98 4.23 -25.56
CA ARG A 114 -29.30 4.84 -25.68
C ARG A 114 -29.48 5.99 -24.66
N PRO A 115 -29.83 7.22 -25.08
CA PRO A 115 -29.95 8.36 -24.16
C PRO A 115 -31.01 8.20 -23.05
N ASP A 116 -31.99 7.32 -23.24
CA ASP A 116 -33.07 7.00 -22.31
C ASP A 116 -32.77 5.79 -21.40
N ALA A 117 -31.64 5.11 -21.61
CA ALA A 117 -31.28 3.94 -20.80
C ALA A 117 -30.96 4.34 -19.37
N ALA A 118 -31.61 3.68 -18.41
CA ALA A 118 -31.24 3.71 -17.01
C ALA A 118 -30.18 2.64 -16.74
N ILE A 119 -29.08 3.05 -16.11
CA ILE A 119 -27.94 2.19 -15.80
C ILE A 119 -27.81 2.11 -14.28
N GLU A 120 -27.72 0.90 -13.75
CA GLU A 120 -27.39 0.67 -12.34
C GLU A 120 -25.99 0.09 -12.22
N VAL A 121 -25.18 0.65 -11.32
CA VAL A 121 -23.85 0.16 -11.00
C VAL A 121 -23.82 -0.24 -9.54
N ARG A 122 -23.73 -1.54 -9.29
CA ARG A 122 -23.73 -2.10 -7.93
C ARG A 122 -22.31 -2.53 -7.57
N VAL A 123 -21.80 -2.04 -6.45
CA VAL A 123 -20.51 -2.49 -5.92
C VAL A 123 -20.76 -3.36 -4.69
N SER A 124 -20.17 -4.54 -4.70
CA SER A 124 -20.22 -5.50 -3.60
C SER A 124 -18.82 -5.97 -3.25
N ARG A 125 -18.65 -6.49 -2.03
CA ARG A 125 -17.38 -7.11 -1.64
C ARG A 125 -17.16 -8.37 -2.47
N ASP A 126 -15.94 -8.53 -2.98
CA ASP A 126 -15.51 -9.81 -3.54
C ASP A 126 -14.78 -10.64 -2.47
N THR A 127 -14.67 -11.94 -2.66
CA THR A 127 -14.09 -12.86 -1.66
C THR A 127 -12.56 -12.78 -1.55
N GLY A 128 -11.92 -11.92 -2.35
CA GLY A 128 -10.47 -11.82 -2.43
C GLY A 128 -10.07 -11.14 -3.74
N ARG A 129 -8.77 -10.91 -3.93
CA ARG A 129 -8.26 -10.37 -5.19
C ARG A 129 -8.48 -11.36 -6.33
N TRP A 130 -8.82 -10.88 -7.52
CA TRP A 130 -9.01 -11.75 -8.68
C TRP A 130 -7.70 -12.36 -9.20
N ASP A 131 -6.56 -11.75 -8.87
CA ASP A 131 -5.21 -12.28 -9.16
C ASP A 131 -4.78 -13.42 -8.21
N GLY A 132 -5.64 -13.79 -7.25
CA GLY A 132 -5.41 -14.90 -6.32
C GLY A 132 -4.47 -14.58 -5.15
N ARG A 133 -3.91 -13.37 -5.09
CA ARG A 133 -3.04 -12.94 -3.98
C ARG A 133 -3.85 -12.49 -2.77
N GLY A 134 -3.29 -12.65 -1.58
CA GLY A 134 -3.75 -11.95 -0.38
C GLY A 134 -3.41 -10.46 -0.44
N SER A 135 -3.98 -9.67 0.46
CA SER A 135 -3.70 -8.23 0.58
C SER A 135 -3.12 -7.90 1.95
N VAL A 136 -1.98 -7.19 1.96
CA VAL A 136 -1.42 -6.56 3.16
C VAL A 136 -1.52 -5.04 2.98
N VAL A 137 -2.34 -4.39 3.78
CA VAL A 137 -2.56 -2.94 3.72
C VAL A 137 -1.91 -2.28 4.92
N LEU A 138 -0.87 -1.51 4.68
CA LEU A 138 -0.12 -0.75 5.68
C LEU A 138 -0.74 0.65 5.78
N CYS A 139 -1.47 0.90 6.86
CA CYS A 139 -2.28 2.10 7.03
C CYS A 139 -1.82 2.92 8.23
N HIS A 140 -1.52 4.19 8.00
CA HIS A 140 -1.21 5.12 9.08
C HIS A 140 -2.49 5.59 9.78
N ALA A 141 -2.54 5.56 11.11
CA ALA A 141 -3.73 5.91 11.88
C ALA A 141 -4.21 7.36 11.68
N GLY A 142 -3.29 8.26 11.32
CA GLY A 142 -3.58 9.67 11.02
C GLY A 142 -4.19 9.96 9.64
N VAL A 143 -4.67 8.97 8.88
CA VAL A 143 -5.41 9.26 7.64
C VAL A 143 -6.80 9.85 7.91
N ASP A 144 -7.42 10.38 6.84
CA ASP A 144 -8.83 10.81 6.87
C ASP A 144 -9.74 9.74 7.49
N ALA A 145 -10.64 10.16 8.39
CA ALA A 145 -11.46 9.25 9.18
C ALA A 145 -12.37 8.38 8.31
N ASP A 146 -12.97 8.96 7.26
CA ASP A 146 -13.82 8.21 6.33
C ASP A 146 -13.00 7.18 5.53
N ARG A 147 -11.77 7.55 5.19
CA ARG A 147 -10.83 6.65 4.52
C ARG A 147 -10.47 5.48 5.43
N LEU A 148 -10.10 5.76 6.68
CA LEU A 148 -9.78 4.73 7.66
C LEU A 148 -10.96 3.80 7.95
N ALA A 149 -12.17 4.37 8.08
CA ALA A 149 -13.38 3.59 8.29
C ALA A 149 -13.64 2.61 7.13
N ALA A 150 -13.41 3.05 5.88
CA ALA A 150 -13.52 2.16 4.72
C ALA A 150 -12.46 1.04 4.76
N GLU A 151 -11.22 1.36 5.15
CA GLU A 151 -10.14 0.36 5.26
C GLU A 151 -10.40 -0.67 6.37
N LEU A 152 -10.86 -0.23 7.53
CA LEU A 152 -11.25 -1.07 8.67
C LEU A 152 -12.43 -1.97 8.30
N ALA A 153 -13.48 -1.40 7.69
CA ALA A 153 -14.63 -2.17 7.24
C ALA A 153 -14.22 -3.24 6.21
N ALA A 154 -13.24 -2.94 5.36
CA ALA A 154 -12.72 -3.84 4.33
C ALA A 154 -11.76 -4.91 4.84
N ALA A 155 -11.28 -4.85 6.08
CA ALA A 155 -10.29 -5.77 6.62
C ALA A 155 -10.94 -7.06 7.14
N ASP A 156 -10.31 -8.20 6.82
CA ASP A 156 -10.68 -9.48 7.43
C ASP A 156 -9.95 -9.65 8.76
N VAL A 157 -8.71 -9.15 8.84
CA VAL A 157 -7.90 -9.06 10.06
C VAL A 157 -7.32 -7.66 10.19
N VAL A 158 -7.39 -7.08 11.39
CA VAL A 158 -6.76 -5.80 11.72
C VAL A 158 -5.64 -6.05 12.72
N VAL A 159 -4.41 -5.69 12.36
CA VAL A 159 -3.26 -5.72 13.25
C VAL A 159 -3.03 -4.31 13.77
N ALA A 160 -3.19 -4.11 15.08
CA ALA A 160 -2.82 -2.86 15.72
C ALA A 160 -1.38 -2.97 16.26
N GLU A 161 -0.45 -2.23 15.66
CA GLU A 161 0.98 -2.30 16.00
C GLU A 161 1.34 -1.54 17.29
N ASP A 162 0.52 -0.55 17.67
CA ASP A 162 0.75 0.30 18.83
C ASP A 162 -0.56 0.67 19.58
N PRO A 163 -0.48 1.20 20.81
CA PRO A 163 -1.67 1.51 21.61
C PRO A 163 -2.62 2.55 20.99
N GLU A 164 -2.10 3.50 20.20
CA GLU A 164 -2.93 4.52 19.55
C GLU A 164 -3.70 3.92 18.39
N ALA A 165 -3.04 3.12 17.55
CA ALA A 165 -3.69 2.31 16.52
C ALA A 165 -4.73 1.37 17.11
N ARG A 166 -4.45 0.75 18.28
CA ARG A 166 -5.43 -0.10 18.98
C ARG A 166 -6.65 0.69 19.42
N ALA A 167 -6.47 1.89 19.96
CA ALA A 167 -7.59 2.75 20.36
C ALA A 167 -8.47 3.14 19.15
N VAL A 168 -7.86 3.35 17.98
CA VAL A 168 -8.58 3.68 16.75
C VAL A 168 -9.28 2.46 16.13
N ALA A 169 -8.63 1.29 16.13
CA ALA A 169 -9.21 0.04 15.61
C ALA A 169 -10.36 -0.49 16.48
N GLY A 170 -10.37 -0.17 17.78
CA GLY A 170 -11.33 -0.69 18.75
C GLY A 170 -11.06 -2.15 19.14
N ASP A 171 -12.03 -2.76 19.83
CA ASP A 171 -11.91 -4.10 20.43
C ASP A 171 -12.66 -5.21 19.64
N GLY A 172 -12.76 -5.07 18.31
CA GLY A 172 -13.40 -6.09 17.46
C GLY A 172 -12.70 -7.46 17.51
N GLU A 173 -13.46 -8.54 17.29
CA GLU A 173 -12.92 -9.93 17.29
C GLU A 173 -11.84 -10.16 16.22
N ASN A 174 -11.89 -9.38 15.14
CA ASN A 174 -10.91 -9.43 14.05
C ASN A 174 -9.68 -8.54 14.30
N VAL A 175 -9.60 -7.86 15.45
CA VAL A 175 -8.48 -6.98 15.80
C VAL A 175 -7.50 -7.74 16.70
N VAL A 176 -6.29 -7.95 16.20
CA VAL A 176 -5.23 -8.73 16.84
C VAL A 176 -4.00 -7.87 17.13
N THR A 177 -3.17 -8.37 18.04
CA THR A 177 -1.85 -7.82 18.35
C THR A 177 -0.79 -8.89 18.12
N GLY A 178 0.33 -8.51 17.50
CA GLY A 178 1.45 -9.41 17.26
C GLY A 178 1.44 -10.04 15.86
N PRO A 179 2.30 -11.05 15.63
CA PRO A 179 2.58 -11.55 14.29
C PRO A 179 1.40 -12.32 13.69
N VAL A 180 1.07 -11.99 12.44
CA VAL A 180 0.08 -12.70 11.63
C VAL A 180 0.78 -13.80 10.86
N ARG A 181 0.22 -15.02 10.93
CA ARG A 181 0.73 -16.15 10.16
C ARG A 181 -0.04 -16.24 8.85
N GLU A 182 0.63 -16.77 7.84
CA GLU A 182 0.05 -17.03 6.53
C GLU A 182 -1.21 -17.90 6.58
N GLN A 183 -1.22 -18.90 7.47
CA GLN A 183 -2.36 -19.81 7.69
C GLN A 183 -3.62 -19.05 8.12
N ASP A 184 -3.46 -17.92 8.82
CA ASP A 184 -4.56 -17.08 9.27
C ASP A 184 -5.23 -16.33 8.10
N LEU A 185 -4.60 -16.30 6.93
CA LEU A 185 -5.03 -15.50 5.76
C LEU A 185 -5.49 -16.33 4.57
N LEU A 186 -4.86 -17.48 4.36
CA LEU A 186 -5.15 -18.33 3.19
C LEU A 186 -6.54 -18.94 3.20
N GLU A 187 -7.11 -19.21 4.38
CA GLU A 187 -8.46 -19.77 4.46
C GLU A 187 -9.54 -18.78 3.97
N HIS A 188 -9.22 -17.48 3.85
CA HIS A 188 -10.23 -16.43 3.64
C HIS A 188 -9.98 -15.54 2.42
N GLY A 189 -8.97 -15.83 1.57
CA GLY A 189 -8.54 -14.87 0.55
C GLY A 189 -8.10 -13.53 1.18
N GLY A 190 -7.54 -13.63 2.38
CA GLY A 190 -7.65 -12.64 3.44
C GLY A 190 -6.94 -11.32 3.14
N ARG A 191 -7.59 -10.25 3.60
CA ARG A 191 -7.07 -8.90 3.61
C ARG A 191 -6.70 -8.48 5.02
N VAL A 192 -5.41 -8.27 5.25
CA VAL A 192 -4.86 -7.75 6.50
C VAL A 192 -4.72 -6.25 6.41
N LEU A 193 -5.30 -5.54 7.37
CA LEU A 193 -4.99 -4.15 7.63
C LEU A 193 -4.02 -4.04 8.79
N VAL A 194 -2.81 -3.56 8.54
CA VAL A 194 -1.84 -3.22 9.57
C VAL A 194 -1.97 -1.73 9.87
N LEU A 195 -2.38 -1.39 11.08
CA LEU A 195 -2.60 -0.04 11.55
C LEU A 195 -1.51 0.34 12.56
N ALA A 196 -0.85 1.47 12.33
CA ALA A 196 0.07 2.07 13.30
C ALA A 196 -0.03 3.60 13.27
N ALA A 197 0.22 4.24 14.40
CA ALA A 197 0.33 5.69 14.54
C ALA A 197 1.79 6.18 14.48
N GLU A 198 2.78 5.31 14.76
CA GLU A 198 4.19 5.70 14.81
C GLU A 198 5.04 5.13 13.67
N ASP A 199 5.24 3.81 13.61
CA ASP A 199 6.13 3.16 12.63
C ASP A 199 5.39 2.05 11.87
N LEU A 200 5.58 2.00 10.56
CA LEU A 200 4.97 1.01 9.68
C LEU A 200 5.98 0.36 8.75
N PRO A 201 5.83 -0.94 8.51
CA PRO A 201 5.13 -1.95 9.32
C PRO A 201 5.97 -2.29 10.56
N GLY A 202 5.33 -2.81 11.61
CA GLY A 202 6.05 -3.47 12.68
C GLY A 202 6.62 -4.83 12.25
N ALA A 203 7.01 -5.64 13.23
CA ALA A 203 7.45 -7.02 12.99
C ALA A 203 6.28 -7.95 12.60
N SER A 204 5.04 -7.49 12.73
CA SER A 204 3.85 -8.34 12.71
C SER A 204 3.53 -8.97 11.36
N VAL A 205 4.02 -8.39 10.26
CA VAL A 205 3.76 -8.86 8.88
C VAL A 205 5.02 -9.04 8.04
N ALA A 206 6.21 -9.03 8.64
CA ALA A 206 7.48 -9.09 7.89
C ALA A 206 7.57 -10.34 6.99
N GLY A 207 7.09 -11.49 7.45
CA GLY A 207 7.05 -12.72 6.66
C GLY A 207 6.15 -12.60 5.42
N LEU A 208 4.97 -11.98 5.54
CA LEU A 208 4.04 -11.80 4.43
C LEU A 208 4.60 -10.87 3.35
N LEU A 209 5.31 -9.81 3.76
CA LEU A 209 5.94 -8.86 2.84
C LEU A 209 7.09 -9.48 2.03
N GLY A 210 7.69 -10.56 2.53
CA GLY A 210 8.74 -11.32 1.84
C GLY A 210 8.22 -12.22 0.73
N GLU A 211 6.90 -12.30 0.52
CA GLU A 211 6.26 -13.21 -0.43
C GLU A 211 5.40 -12.44 -1.47
N PRO A 212 6.00 -11.60 -2.33
CA PRO A 212 5.26 -10.70 -3.24
C PRO A 212 4.42 -11.42 -4.31
N GLU A 213 4.74 -12.68 -4.61
CA GLU A 213 3.95 -13.54 -5.50
C GLU A 213 2.64 -14.01 -4.85
N ARG A 214 2.56 -13.93 -3.52
CA ARG A 214 1.43 -14.43 -2.73
C ARG A 214 0.63 -13.30 -2.08
N PHE A 215 1.28 -12.19 -1.78
CA PHE A 215 0.66 -11.03 -1.15
C PHE A 215 0.93 -9.75 -1.94
N ALA A 216 -0.14 -9.02 -2.25
CA ALA A 216 -0.05 -7.66 -2.74
C ALA A 216 0.03 -6.68 -1.55
N VAL A 217 0.86 -5.64 -1.68
CA VAL A 217 1.04 -4.62 -0.64
C VAL A 217 0.39 -3.31 -1.06
N GLU A 218 -0.36 -2.73 -0.14
CA GLU A 218 -0.93 -1.38 -0.27
C GLU A 218 -0.44 -0.51 0.89
N CYS A 219 -0.11 0.76 0.63
CA CYS A 219 0.31 1.73 1.64
C CYS A 219 -0.65 2.92 1.65
N VAL A 220 -1.37 3.09 2.76
CA VAL A 220 -2.43 4.09 2.90
C VAL A 220 -1.98 5.18 3.87
N GLY A 221 -1.92 6.42 3.37
CA GLY A 221 -1.60 7.58 4.21
C GLY A 221 -0.11 7.87 4.42
N LEU A 222 0.77 7.10 3.78
CA LEU A 222 2.21 7.28 3.91
C LEU A 222 2.76 8.19 2.81
N ALA A 223 3.71 9.05 3.18
CA ALA A 223 4.51 9.77 2.19
C ALA A 223 5.35 8.79 1.36
N SER A 224 5.64 9.10 0.10
CA SER A 224 6.25 8.14 -0.84
C SER A 224 7.52 7.43 -0.33
N PRO A 225 8.50 8.10 0.33
CA PRO A 225 9.67 7.41 0.91
C PRO A 225 9.31 6.42 2.02
N LEU A 226 8.31 6.74 2.84
CA LEU A 226 7.84 5.87 3.91
C LEU A 226 7.04 4.70 3.34
N ALA A 227 6.20 4.93 2.32
CA ALA A 227 5.42 3.88 1.67
C ALA A 227 6.29 2.77 1.09
N VAL A 228 7.38 3.11 0.38
CA VAL A 228 8.30 2.09 -0.14
C VAL A 228 9.13 1.44 0.96
N ALA A 229 9.54 2.18 1.99
CA ALA A 229 10.26 1.60 3.11
C ALA A 229 9.39 0.62 3.90
N ALA A 230 8.10 0.93 4.01
CA ALA A 230 7.12 0.10 4.68
C ALA A 230 6.85 -1.21 3.93
N ALA A 231 6.86 -1.17 2.60
CA ALA A 231 6.62 -2.36 1.78
C ALA A 231 7.76 -3.39 1.79
N SER A 232 8.95 -3.00 2.27
CA SER A 232 10.07 -3.93 2.42
C SER A 232 9.84 -4.87 3.63
N PRO A 233 10.16 -6.17 3.52
CA PRO A 233 10.23 -7.08 4.66
C PRO A 233 11.44 -6.77 5.57
N ALA A 234 12.45 -6.04 5.07
CA ALA A 234 13.59 -5.65 5.88
C ALA A 234 13.18 -4.62 6.94
N ARG A 235 13.84 -4.67 8.10
CA ARG A 235 13.65 -3.75 9.22
C ARG A 235 14.96 -3.04 9.52
N GLY A 236 14.89 -2.03 10.37
CA GLY A 236 16.03 -1.23 10.78
C GLY A 236 15.93 0.23 10.36
N ARG A 237 17.01 0.98 10.63
CA ARG A 237 17.08 2.42 10.44
C ARG A 237 16.78 2.80 8.99
N LEU A 238 15.86 3.74 8.78
CA LEU A 238 15.59 4.31 7.47
C LEU A 238 16.42 5.57 7.25
N LEU A 239 17.12 5.63 6.14
CA LEU A 239 17.73 6.84 5.61
C LEU A 239 16.94 7.29 4.39
N VAL A 240 16.62 8.58 4.35
CA VAL A 240 15.97 9.21 3.19
C VAL A 240 16.99 10.13 2.55
N GLY A 241 17.30 9.86 1.28
CA GLY A 241 18.31 10.59 0.52
C GLY A 241 17.78 11.21 -0.76
N ASP A 242 18.58 12.10 -1.34
CA ASP A 242 18.34 12.66 -2.66
C ASP A 242 19.17 11.97 -3.76
N ARG A 243 18.86 12.28 -5.01
CA ARG A 243 19.57 11.78 -6.19
C ARG A 243 21.01 12.29 -6.30
N GLY A 244 21.36 13.46 -5.77
CA GLY A 244 22.67 14.08 -5.97
C GLY A 244 23.82 13.28 -5.37
N LYS A 245 23.56 12.51 -4.30
CA LYS A 245 24.61 11.86 -3.49
C LYS A 245 24.41 10.37 -3.24
N TRP A 246 23.55 9.70 -4.00
CA TRP A 246 23.21 8.30 -3.72
C TRP A 246 24.42 7.36 -3.69
N ARG A 247 25.47 7.54 -4.53
CA ARG A 247 26.69 6.71 -4.45
C ARG A 247 27.47 6.86 -3.14
N GLU A 248 27.43 8.04 -2.52
CA GLU A 248 28.01 8.28 -1.20
C GLU A 248 27.17 7.57 -0.14
N LEU A 249 25.84 7.76 -0.18
CA LEU A 249 24.87 7.13 0.72
C LEU A 249 24.90 5.59 0.65
N LEU A 250 25.12 5.02 -0.54
CA LEU A 250 25.24 3.58 -0.71
C LEU A 250 26.43 3.01 0.07
N ARG A 251 27.54 3.74 0.17
CA ARG A 251 28.76 3.29 0.85
C ARG A 251 28.74 3.55 2.35
N SER A 252 28.11 4.65 2.78
CA SER A 252 28.24 5.11 4.17
C SER A 252 27.35 4.37 5.16
N SER A 253 26.32 3.66 4.70
CA SER A 253 25.32 3.03 5.59
C SER A 253 24.70 1.76 4.97
N PRO A 254 25.49 0.70 4.72
CA PRO A 254 25.02 -0.56 4.13
C PRO A 254 23.99 -1.31 4.99
N GLU A 255 24.02 -1.11 6.31
CA GLU A 255 23.16 -1.75 7.32
C GLU A 255 21.77 -1.10 7.45
N SER A 256 21.60 0.09 6.90
CA SER A 256 20.32 0.83 6.96
C SER A 256 19.39 0.42 5.82
N ARG A 257 18.12 0.81 5.86
CA ARG A 257 17.26 0.92 4.66
C ARG A 257 17.53 2.28 4.01
N LEU A 258 17.54 2.36 2.67
CA LEU A 258 17.82 3.61 1.96
C LEU A 258 16.72 3.94 0.95
N ALA A 259 15.87 4.92 1.28
CA ALA A 259 14.85 5.44 0.39
C ALA A 259 15.40 6.62 -0.45
N LEU A 260 15.26 6.51 -1.77
CA LEU A 260 15.74 7.50 -2.73
C LEU A 260 14.64 7.83 -3.73
N ARG A 261 14.53 9.11 -4.09
CA ARG A 261 13.76 9.56 -5.25
C ARG A 261 14.68 9.77 -6.44
N VAL A 262 14.40 9.11 -7.56
CA VAL A 262 15.19 9.21 -8.80
C VAL A 262 14.28 9.23 -10.03
N PRO A 263 14.69 9.83 -11.15
CA PRO A 263 14.04 9.61 -12.43
C PRO A 263 14.07 8.12 -12.79
N ALA A 264 12.99 7.62 -13.39
CA ALA A 264 12.89 6.25 -13.87
C ALA A 264 14.08 5.83 -14.76
N ALA A 265 14.53 6.73 -15.64
CA ALA A 265 15.68 6.49 -16.52
C ALA A 265 17.03 6.33 -15.79
N SER A 266 17.11 6.66 -14.50
CA SER A 266 18.31 6.45 -13.67
C SER A 266 18.26 5.19 -12.81
N LEU A 267 17.15 4.43 -12.84
CA LEU A 267 16.93 3.29 -11.96
C LEU A 267 17.89 2.13 -12.23
N GLU A 268 18.21 1.86 -13.49
CA GLU A 268 19.17 0.80 -13.87
C GLU A 268 20.57 1.08 -13.31
N ALA A 269 21.05 2.32 -13.49
CA ALA A 269 22.31 2.76 -12.91
C ALA A 269 22.28 2.66 -11.38
N LEU A 270 21.18 3.10 -10.75
CA LEU A 270 20.96 2.98 -9.31
C LEU A 270 21.11 1.55 -8.81
N PHE A 271 20.42 0.62 -9.44
CA PHE A 271 20.45 -0.79 -9.03
C PHE A 271 21.83 -1.43 -9.25
N THR A 272 22.49 -1.10 -10.36
CA THR A 272 23.85 -1.60 -10.65
C THR A 272 24.86 -1.19 -9.58
N ASP A 273 24.86 0.09 -9.20
CA ASP A 273 25.74 0.59 -8.15
C ASP A 273 25.28 0.14 -6.76
N ALA A 274 23.99 -0.10 -6.51
CA ALA A 274 23.51 -0.68 -5.25
C ALA A 274 24.06 -2.11 -5.07
N GLU A 275 23.99 -2.96 -6.09
CA GLU A 275 24.58 -4.30 -6.04
C GLU A 275 26.10 -4.22 -5.82
N ARG A 276 26.78 -3.34 -6.57
CA ARG A 276 28.25 -3.23 -6.55
C ARG A 276 28.83 -2.59 -5.29
N LEU A 277 28.20 -1.51 -4.80
CA LEU A 277 28.74 -0.68 -3.71
C LEU A 277 28.14 -1.05 -2.35
N ARG A 278 26.90 -1.54 -2.31
CA ARG A 278 26.17 -1.87 -1.09
C ARG A 278 25.97 -3.38 -0.91
N GLY A 279 25.97 -4.17 -1.99
CA GLY A 279 25.69 -5.61 -1.94
C GLY A 279 24.20 -5.97 -1.81
N THR A 280 23.31 -4.98 -1.94
CA THR A 280 21.85 -5.18 -1.87
C THR A 280 21.33 -5.78 -3.17
N ARG A 281 20.40 -6.74 -3.08
CA ARG A 281 19.76 -7.41 -4.24
C ARG A 281 18.24 -7.28 -4.29
N THR A 282 17.66 -6.63 -3.29
CA THR A 282 16.21 -6.44 -3.16
C THR A 282 15.90 -4.98 -2.85
N ALA A 283 14.73 -4.55 -3.28
CA ALA A 283 14.24 -3.21 -3.01
C ALA A 283 12.71 -3.21 -3.01
N ALA A 284 12.13 -2.12 -2.53
CA ALA A 284 10.77 -1.72 -2.86
C ALA A 284 10.78 -0.55 -3.85
N LEU A 285 9.81 -0.50 -4.75
CA LEU A 285 9.70 0.51 -5.81
C LEU A 285 8.25 0.98 -5.97
N ALA A 286 8.05 2.29 -6.09
CA ALA A 286 6.76 2.88 -6.44
C ALA A 286 6.92 4.17 -7.27
N GLY A 287 5.82 4.69 -7.80
CA GLY A 287 5.83 6.02 -8.41
C GLY A 287 6.01 7.13 -7.35
N ALA A 288 6.57 8.27 -7.74
CA ALA A 288 6.90 9.31 -6.76
C ALA A 288 5.71 10.15 -6.25
N THR A 289 4.58 10.15 -6.96
CA THR A 289 3.37 10.86 -6.49
C THR A 289 2.70 10.08 -5.36
N ALA A 290 1.97 10.78 -4.48
CA ALA A 290 1.24 10.13 -3.38
C ALA A 290 0.31 9.00 -3.90
N ALA A 291 -0.44 9.27 -4.97
CA ALA A 291 -1.32 8.30 -5.61
C ALA A 291 -0.59 7.06 -6.18
N ALA A 292 0.66 7.22 -6.63
CA ALA A 292 1.42 6.13 -7.24
C ALA A 292 2.30 5.38 -6.23
N SER A 293 2.45 5.90 -5.00
CA SER A 293 3.19 5.27 -3.92
C SER A 293 2.32 4.39 -3.02
N GLU A 294 1.00 4.38 -3.21
CA GLU A 294 0.07 3.53 -2.43
C GLU A 294 0.12 2.04 -2.82
N GLN A 295 0.76 1.69 -3.93
CA GLN A 295 0.96 0.28 -4.33
C GLN A 295 2.44 0.03 -4.64
N PRO A 296 3.31 0.10 -3.61
CA PRO A 296 4.71 -0.23 -3.78
C PRO A 296 4.88 -1.72 -4.09
N ARG A 297 5.90 -2.04 -4.88
CA ARG A 297 6.26 -3.42 -5.22
C ARG A 297 7.61 -3.73 -4.63
N TRP A 298 7.72 -4.83 -3.89
CA TRP A 298 8.99 -5.33 -3.37
C TRP A 298 9.44 -6.56 -4.15
N GLY A 299 10.75 -6.71 -4.32
CA GLY A 299 11.33 -7.88 -4.99
C GLY A 299 12.79 -7.69 -5.37
N GLY A 300 13.30 -8.61 -6.20
CA GLY A 300 14.65 -8.54 -6.75
C GLY A 300 14.83 -7.34 -7.71
N LEU A 301 16.02 -6.73 -7.69
CA LEU A 301 16.32 -5.53 -8.48
C LEU A 301 16.06 -5.73 -9.99
N ALA A 302 16.43 -6.88 -10.55
CA ALA A 302 16.21 -7.21 -11.95
C ALA A 302 14.72 -7.27 -12.32
N THR A 303 13.90 -7.94 -11.50
CA THR A 303 12.44 -8.04 -11.69
C THR A 303 11.80 -6.65 -11.61
N LEU A 304 12.15 -5.86 -10.59
CA LEU A 304 11.62 -4.51 -10.43
C LEU A 304 11.99 -3.58 -11.58
N LEU A 305 13.20 -3.72 -12.14
CA LEU A 305 13.64 -2.92 -13.28
C LEU A 305 12.86 -3.28 -14.57
N ALA A 306 12.54 -4.56 -14.77
CA ALA A 306 11.76 -5.00 -15.92
C ALA A 306 10.36 -4.36 -15.95
N ASP A 307 9.74 -4.24 -14.77
CA ASP A 307 8.39 -3.70 -14.62
C ASP A 307 8.34 -2.21 -14.23
N ALA A 308 9.50 -1.55 -14.17
CA ALA A 308 9.59 -0.15 -13.78
C ALA A 308 8.90 0.77 -14.82
N PRO A 309 8.31 1.90 -14.38
CA PRO A 309 7.89 2.94 -15.29
C PRO A 309 9.06 3.35 -16.21
N ARG A 310 8.78 3.64 -17.48
CA ARG A 310 9.81 4.08 -18.44
C ARG A 310 10.12 5.58 -18.34
N SER A 311 9.28 6.34 -17.64
CA SER A 311 9.38 7.79 -17.51
C SER A 311 8.85 8.27 -16.15
N GLY A 312 9.07 9.55 -15.86
CA GLY A 312 8.69 10.18 -14.60
C GLY A 312 9.68 9.89 -13.47
N ASP A 313 9.29 10.31 -12.27
CA ASP A 313 10.05 10.04 -11.05
C ASP A 313 9.49 8.80 -10.34
N VAL A 314 10.41 8.02 -9.80
CA VAL A 314 10.13 6.88 -8.92
C VAL A 314 10.75 7.11 -7.56
N VAL A 315 10.23 6.40 -6.57
CA VAL A 315 10.86 6.29 -5.26
C VAL A 315 11.17 4.81 -5.05
N CYS A 316 12.37 4.51 -4.60
CA CYS A 316 12.77 3.15 -4.26
C CYS A 316 13.40 3.11 -2.87
N CYS A 317 13.15 2.04 -2.12
CA CYS A 317 13.84 1.75 -0.88
C CYS A 317 14.73 0.53 -1.08
N LEU A 318 16.04 0.72 -0.99
CA LEU A 318 17.01 -0.36 -1.03
C LEU A 318 17.07 -1.02 0.35
N ASP A 319 17.03 -2.35 0.36
CA ASP A 319 17.20 -3.12 1.58
C ASP A 319 18.65 -3.05 2.10
N PRO A 320 18.86 -3.30 3.40
CA PRO A 320 20.21 -3.46 3.93
C PRO A 320 20.94 -4.64 3.28
N THR A 321 22.26 -4.69 3.42
CA THR A 321 23.07 -5.83 2.95
C THR A 321 22.62 -7.11 3.67
N PRO A 322 22.48 -8.26 2.98
CA PRO A 322 22.14 -9.52 3.62
C PRO A 322 23.08 -9.84 4.79
N GLY A 323 22.53 -10.25 5.93
CA GLY A 323 23.30 -10.55 7.16
C GLY A 323 23.69 -9.33 8.01
N SER A 324 23.35 -8.10 7.60
CA SER A 324 23.56 -6.90 8.43
C SER A 324 22.34 -6.52 9.30
N GLY A 325 21.25 -7.30 9.25
CA GLY A 325 19.97 -6.92 9.85
C GLY A 325 19.07 -8.05 10.35
N GLU A 326 19.53 -9.31 10.37
CA GLU A 326 18.84 -10.35 11.14
C GLU A 326 19.31 -10.26 12.60
N GLY A 327 18.68 -9.40 13.38
CA GLY A 327 18.65 -9.62 14.84
C GLY A 327 19.61 -8.84 15.73
N ASP A 328 20.22 -7.74 15.29
CA ASP A 328 20.90 -6.87 16.26
C ASP A 328 19.91 -5.88 16.88
N GLU A 329 19.17 -6.37 17.89
CA GLU A 329 19.22 -5.61 19.14
C GLU A 329 20.70 -5.31 19.39
N PRO A 330 21.13 -4.05 19.54
CA PRO A 330 22.54 -3.71 19.44
C PRO A 330 23.37 -4.72 20.21
N GLU A 331 24.07 -5.58 19.46
CA GLU A 331 24.78 -6.74 19.99
C GLU A 331 25.60 -6.21 21.16
N ALA A 332 25.34 -6.75 22.36
CA ALA A 332 25.74 -6.25 23.66
C ALA A 332 26.73 -5.09 23.58
N ASP A 333 26.26 -3.83 23.59
CA ASP A 333 27.13 -2.67 23.46
C ASP A 333 28.24 -2.79 24.52
N PRO A 334 29.49 -3.09 24.14
CA PRO A 334 30.53 -3.43 25.11
C PRO A 334 30.82 -2.26 26.04
N VAL A 335 30.47 -1.04 25.63
CA VAL A 335 30.50 0.15 26.49
C VAL A 335 29.41 0.09 27.55
N VAL A 336 28.18 -0.28 27.19
CA VAL A 336 27.08 -0.44 28.15
C VAL A 336 27.40 -1.53 29.16
N THR A 337 27.90 -2.68 28.70
CA THR A 337 28.34 -3.78 29.58
C THR A 337 29.47 -3.33 30.50
N ALA A 338 30.52 -2.70 29.98
CA ALA A 338 31.64 -2.20 30.77
C ALA A 338 31.22 -1.14 31.81
N LEU A 339 30.29 -0.24 31.46
CA LEU A 339 29.75 0.76 32.39
C LEU A 339 28.98 0.09 33.54
N LEU A 340 28.18 -0.93 33.25
CA LEU A 340 27.46 -1.69 34.26
C LEU A 340 28.41 -2.48 35.18
N GLU A 341 29.46 -3.10 34.62
CA GLU A 341 30.50 -3.80 35.39
C GLU A 341 31.30 -2.86 36.30
N GLN A 342 31.54 -1.63 35.86
CA GLN A 342 32.15 -0.57 36.67
C GLN A 342 31.20 0.03 37.72
N GLY A 343 29.97 -0.48 37.84
CA GLY A 343 29.02 -0.07 38.86
C GLY A 343 28.25 1.20 38.54
N VAL A 344 28.27 1.67 37.29
CA VAL A 344 27.42 2.79 36.87
C VAL A 344 25.95 2.38 37.00
N PRO A 345 25.09 3.18 37.67
CA PRO A 345 23.68 2.82 37.84
C PRO A 345 22.98 2.60 36.50
N ALA A 346 22.22 1.51 36.38
CA ALA A 346 21.46 1.17 35.18
C ALA A 346 20.58 2.34 34.67
N ARG A 347 19.99 3.11 35.59
CA ARG A 347 19.21 4.30 35.27
C ARG A 347 20.05 5.37 34.57
N THR A 348 21.29 5.58 34.98
CA THR A 348 22.21 6.55 34.37
C THR A 348 22.59 6.14 32.96
N VAL A 349 22.90 4.85 32.76
CA VAL A 349 23.21 4.31 31.43
C VAL A 349 22.00 4.40 30.50
N ALA A 350 20.80 4.05 30.99
CA ALA A 350 19.55 4.17 30.23
C ALA A 350 19.23 5.63 29.89
N MET A 351 19.46 6.57 30.81
CA MET A 351 19.28 8.00 30.53
C MET A 351 20.25 8.51 29.47
N ALA A 352 21.50 8.05 29.47
CA ALA A 352 22.49 8.41 28.46
C ALA A 352 22.14 7.80 27.08
N LEU A 353 21.72 6.54 27.03
CA LEU A 353 21.23 5.89 25.81
C LEU A 353 20.00 6.61 25.26
N ALA A 354 19.06 7.02 26.10
CA ALA A 354 17.88 7.77 25.69
C ALA A 354 18.17 9.18 25.13
N GLN A 355 19.41 9.69 25.26
CA GLN A 355 19.84 10.91 24.55
C GLN A 355 20.33 10.62 23.12
N ARG A 356 20.54 9.35 22.76
CA ARG A 356 20.94 8.98 21.40
C ARG A 356 19.70 9.00 20.48
N PRO A 357 19.83 9.47 19.23
CA PRO A 357 18.76 9.36 18.25
C PRO A 357 18.31 7.90 18.09
N GLY A 358 17.00 7.67 18.09
CA GLY A 358 16.39 6.34 17.93
C GLY A 358 16.15 5.55 19.22
N TRP A 359 16.50 6.11 20.39
CA TRP A 359 16.25 5.47 21.69
C TRP A 359 15.13 6.18 22.44
N THR A 360 14.08 5.44 22.81
CA THR A 360 13.09 5.93 23.79
C THR A 360 13.61 5.64 25.20
N ARG A 361 13.08 6.34 26.21
CA ARG A 361 13.40 6.02 27.61
C ARG A 361 13.08 4.57 27.96
N LYS A 362 11.98 4.04 27.40
CA LYS A 362 11.54 2.67 27.62
C LYS A 362 12.53 1.68 26.99
N THR A 363 12.83 1.82 25.69
CA THR A 363 13.74 0.92 24.99
C THR A 363 15.17 0.97 25.56
N ALA A 364 15.63 2.15 26.01
CA ALA A 364 16.90 2.29 26.70
C ALA A 364 16.94 1.55 28.05
N TYR A 365 15.86 1.62 28.81
CA TYR A 365 15.77 0.95 30.10
C TYR A 365 15.69 -0.58 29.95
N ASP A 366 14.86 -1.05 29.02
CA ASP A 366 14.69 -2.48 28.72
C ASP A 366 15.99 -3.08 28.18
N PHE A 367 16.75 -2.33 27.38
CA PHE A 367 18.08 -2.73 26.93
C PHE A 367 19.07 -2.89 28.09
N VAL A 368 19.19 -1.90 28.97
CA VAL A 368 20.12 -1.95 30.10
C VAL A 368 19.75 -3.04 31.11
N LEU A 369 18.46 -3.29 31.34
CA LEU A 369 18.01 -4.35 32.24
C LEU A 369 18.42 -5.74 31.75
N ARG A 370 18.36 -5.99 30.43
CA ARG A 370 18.75 -7.28 29.84
C ARG A 370 20.25 -7.54 29.88
N HIS A 371 21.06 -6.49 29.86
CA HIS A 371 22.52 -6.57 29.90
C HIS A 371 23.08 -6.54 31.33
N ARG A 372 22.22 -6.48 32.34
CA ARG A 372 22.63 -6.62 33.74
C ARG A 372 22.81 -8.11 34.04
N ALA A 373 24.05 -8.55 34.18
CA ALA A 373 24.34 -9.92 34.62
C ALA A 373 23.57 -10.25 35.91
N PRO A 374 22.94 -11.43 36.02
CA PRO A 374 22.39 -11.89 37.28
C PRO A 374 23.54 -11.97 38.30
N ARG A 375 23.42 -11.20 39.38
CA ARG A 375 24.39 -11.19 40.48
C ARG A 375 24.23 -12.40 41.38
#